data_AF-A0AAN6W4Q5-F1
#
_entry.id   AF-A0AAN6W4Q5-F1
#
_cell.length_a   1.000
_cell.length_b   1.000
_cell.length_c   1.000
_cell.angle_alpha   90.00
_cell.angle_beta   90.00
_cell.angle_gamma   90.00
#
_symmetry.space_group_name_H-M   'P 1'
#
loop_
_entity.id
_entity.type
_entity.pdbx_description
1 polymer ?
#
loop_
_entity_poly.entity_id
_entity_poly.type
_entity_poly.pdbx_seq_one_letter_code
_entity_poly.pdbx_strand_id
1 'polypeptide(L)'
;MSNLFSGINARFRGQRSPNSPGPEQQHAQSPVPPPEIQTPTSTTTSVKLPPLPTSPSLAETIGMDQSSGMIPTADEVLTSYHLPPVKPLWLNCNYAKHIVKGNFLTLSAKPKTVEMGEWVAHQVVDHWRMLVTFIRLVHDKEEDGTSICNSRRCPKMSAGANHSFTWLNSRLQPVEIPAYEYLTLVQRYISGKIDDNNIFPCDPSGVSYADNPAFCTPLPESGQEWIGKRSGFPQNFMETCQTIFRQMFRVYAHLYWSHFDDLFALNLEKSMNSCFSHFILTATTLNLLKKADLEPMQPLIDLWAALGTFPQGSKAFEVANLAVGQLLVQKAGGPPQS
;
A
#
# COMPACT_ATOMS: atom_id res chain seq x y z
N MET A 1 11.29 29.15 -41.94
CA MET A 1 10.86 28.18 -42.96
C MET A 1 9.91 27.21 -42.27
N SER A 2 8.61 27.55 -42.22
CA SER A 2 7.52 27.01 -43.07
C SER A 2 7.18 25.56 -42.69
N ASN A 3 6.21 25.30 -41.79
CA ASN A 3 4.74 25.29 -41.96
C ASN A 3 4.22 24.53 -43.19
N LEU A 4 3.51 23.41 -42.93
CA LEU A 4 2.50 22.73 -43.74
C LEU A 4 1.51 22.10 -42.72
N PHE A 5 0.36 22.70 -42.32
CA PHE A 5 -0.93 22.92 -43.00
C PHE A 5 -1.50 21.64 -43.66
N SER A 6 -2.79 21.27 -43.60
CA SER A 6 -4.00 21.77 -42.94
C SER A 6 -5.20 20.85 -43.29
N GLY A 7 -6.32 20.97 -42.56
CA GLY A 7 -7.69 20.67 -43.02
C GLY A 7 -8.39 19.53 -42.26
N ILE A 8 -9.62 19.66 -41.73
CA ILE A 8 -10.79 20.43 -42.18
C ILE A 8 -11.77 20.72 -41.01
N ASN A 9 -12.13 22.01 -40.94
CA ASN A 9 -13.39 22.71 -40.58
C ASN A 9 -14.29 22.40 -39.38
N ALA A 10 -14.39 23.44 -38.56
CA ALA A 10 -15.52 23.83 -37.72
C ALA A 10 -16.74 24.35 -38.52
N ARG A 11 -17.92 24.36 -37.87
CA ARG A 11 -18.97 25.35 -38.15
C ARG A 11 -19.83 25.62 -36.91
N PHE A 12 -19.61 26.79 -36.31
CA PHE A 12 -20.57 27.51 -35.48
C PHE A 12 -21.37 28.48 -36.36
N ARG A 13 -22.66 28.67 -36.07
CA ARG A 13 -23.37 29.92 -36.40
C ARG A 13 -24.52 30.12 -35.42
N GLY A 14 -24.52 31.25 -34.71
CA GLY A 14 -25.66 31.78 -33.97
C GLY A 14 -26.12 33.12 -34.54
N GLN A 15 -27.33 33.55 -34.18
CA GLN A 15 -27.81 34.94 -34.01
C GLN A 15 -29.29 34.93 -33.53
N ARG A 16 -29.60 35.44 -32.32
CA ARG A 16 -30.23 36.75 -31.93
C ARG A 16 -31.74 36.90 -32.31
N SER A 17 -32.72 36.76 -31.38
CA SER A 17 -33.34 37.75 -30.41
C SER A 17 -34.36 38.72 -31.03
N PRO A 18 -35.28 39.42 -30.31
CA PRO A 18 -36.05 39.18 -29.05
C PRO A 18 -37.57 39.58 -29.13
N ASN A 19 -38.38 39.31 -28.09
CA ASN A 19 -39.43 40.23 -27.57
C ASN A 19 -40.13 39.68 -26.30
N SER A 20 -40.18 40.50 -25.25
CA SER A 20 -41.05 40.45 -24.05
C SER A 20 -42.19 41.50 -24.24
N PRO A 21 -43.21 41.76 -23.36
CA PRO A 21 -43.38 41.46 -21.91
C PRO A 21 -44.75 40.83 -21.51
N GLY A 22 -44.91 40.22 -20.34
CA GLY A 22 -45.47 40.87 -19.13
C GLY A 22 -46.67 40.05 -18.55
N PRO A 23 -47.03 40.20 -17.25
CA PRO A 23 -47.48 39.10 -16.38
C PRO A 23 -48.95 39.20 -15.94
N GLU A 24 -49.55 38.10 -15.42
CA GLU A 24 -50.55 38.17 -14.34
C GLU A 24 -50.91 36.81 -13.72
N GLN A 25 -50.93 36.78 -12.38
CA GLN A 25 -51.47 35.74 -11.52
C GLN A 25 -53.00 35.85 -11.49
N GLN A 26 -53.74 34.73 -11.37
CA GLN A 26 -54.72 34.53 -10.27
C GLN A 26 -55.51 33.21 -10.38
N HIS A 27 -55.67 32.64 -9.18
CA HIS A 27 -56.84 31.94 -8.63
C HIS A 27 -57.08 30.44 -8.85
N ALA A 28 -57.25 29.81 -7.69
CA ALA A 28 -57.69 28.46 -7.42
C ALA A 28 -59.21 28.30 -7.60
N GLN A 29 -59.67 27.08 -7.90
CA GLN A 29 -60.84 26.46 -7.26
C GLN A 29 -60.98 24.97 -7.62
N SER A 30 -61.59 24.27 -6.67
CA SER A 30 -61.65 22.82 -6.41
C SER A 30 -62.67 22.04 -7.28
N PRO A 31 -62.81 20.69 -7.12
CA PRO A 31 -63.24 19.76 -8.16
C PRO A 31 -64.74 19.39 -8.17
N VAL A 32 -65.16 18.73 -9.25
CA VAL A 32 -66.51 18.16 -9.51
C VAL A 32 -66.49 16.62 -9.32
N PRO A 33 -67.51 15.97 -8.70
CA PRO A 33 -67.59 14.52 -8.50
C PRO A 33 -68.38 13.79 -9.61
N PRO A 34 -68.29 12.44 -9.74
CA PRO A 34 -69.45 11.56 -9.44
C PRO A 34 -69.06 10.09 -9.07
N PRO A 35 -69.97 9.09 -9.02
CA PRO A 35 -71.06 8.88 -8.07
C PRO A 35 -70.98 7.52 -7.31
N GLU A 36 -71.80 7.35 -6.27
CA GLU A 36 -72.01 6.11 -5.49
C GLU A 36 -72.72 5.01 -6.28
N ILE A 37 -72.27 3.75 -6.14
CA ILE A 37 -73.09 2.53 -6.30
C ILE A 37 -72.74 1.50 -5.22
N GLN A 38 -73.79 0.87 -4.71
CA GLN A 38 -73.95 0.06 -3.51
C GLN A 38 -73.23 -1.30 -3.53
N THR A 39 -72.99 -1.78 -2.30
CA THR A 39 -72.47 -3.09 -1.90
C THR A 39 -73.39 -4.27 -2.26
N PRO A 40 -72.82 -5.47 -2.40
CA PRO A 40 -73.42 -6.65 -1.79
C PRO A 40 -72.45 -7.40 -0.88
N THR A 41 -73.02 -7.89 0.21
CA THR A 41 -72.42 -8.77 1.22
C THR A 41 -72.18 -10.18 0.68
N SER A 42 -70.99 -10.75 0.91
CA SER A 42 -70.79 -12.20 0.87
C SER A 42 -69.66 -12.66 1.81
N THR A 43 -70.11 -13.43 2.80
CA THR A 43 -69.47 -14.45 3.65
C THR A 43 -67.98 -14.79 3.47
N THR A 44 -67.30 -14.63 4.59
CA THR A 44 -66.05 -15.20 5.11
C THR A 44 -65.59 -16.57 4.59
N THR A 45 -64.35 -16.61 4.07
CA THR A 45 -63.32 -17.62 4.42
C THR A 45 -61.95 -16.95 4.34
N SER A 46 -61.48 -16.38 5.45
CA SER A 46 -60.11 -15.85 5.53
C SER A 46 -59.20 -16.96 6.06
N VAL A 47 -58.20 -17.35 5.27
CA VAL A 47 -57.11 -18.23 5.73
C VAL A 47 -56.33 -17.44 6.78
N LYS A 48 -56.42 -17.88 8.04
CA LYS A 48 -55.75 -17.23 9.17
C LYS A 48 -54.26 -17.58 9.12
N LEU A 49 -53.48 -16.72 8.46
CA LEU A 49 -52.02 -16.76 8.58
C LEU A 49 -51.64 -16.43 10.04
N PRO A 50 -50.68 -17.15 10.64
CA PRO A 50 -50.16 -16.78 11.95
C PRO A 50 -49.56 -15.37 11.89
N PRO A 51 -49.67 -14.57 12.97
CA PRO A 51 -49.10 -13.23 12.98
C PRO A 51 -47.59 -13.33 12.79
N LEU A 52 -47.06 -12.62 11.79
CA LEU A 52 -45.63 -12.39 11.67
C LEU A 52 -45.16 -11.73 12.97
N PRO A 53 -44.06 -12.18 13.59
CA PRO A 53 -43.49 -11.48 14.72
C PRO A 53 -43.20 -10.04 14.28
N THR A 54 -43.73 -9.08 15.04
CA THR A 54 -43.42 -7.66 14.86
C THR A 54 -41.92 -7.50 15.06
N SER A 55 -41.20 -7.36 13.95
CA SER A 55 -39.81 -6.94 13.99
C SER A 55 -39.83 -5.51 14.55
N PRO A 56 -39.08 -5.20 15.62
CA PRO A 56 -39.08 -3.85 16.16
C PRO A 56 -38.73 -2.86 15.06
N SER A 57 -39.39 -1.71 15.06
CA SER A 57 -39.02 -0.62 14.17
C SER A 57 -37.55 -0.26 14.42
N LEU A 58 -36.79 0.10 13.38
CA LEU A 58 -35.40 0.58 13.54
C LEU A 58 -35.33 1.73 14.58
N ALA A 59 -36.41 2.51 14.70
CA ALA A 59 -36.56 3.60 15.66
C ALA A 59 -36.78 3.15 17.12
N GLU A 60 -37.22 1.91 17.38
CA GLU A 60 -37.38 1.38 18.74
C GLU A 60 -36.08 0.75 19.28
N THR A 61 -35.18 0.34 18.39
CA THR A 61 -33.90 -0.29 18.77
C THR A 61 -32.82 0.77 19.03
N ILE A 62 -32.90 1.90 18.33
CA ILE A 62 -32.14 3.09 18.68
C ILE A 62 -32.91 3.76 19.81
N GLY A 63 -32.51 3.55 21.05
CA GLY A 63 -33.06 4.24 22.22
C GLY A 63 -32.86 5.75 22.11
N MET A 64 -33.65 6.44 21.30
CA MET A 64 -33.83 7.88 21.35
C MET A 64 -34.73 8.17 22.54
N ASP A 65 -34.13 8.14 23.72
CA ASP A 65 -34.75 8.74 24.90
C ASP A 65 -34.83 10.26 24.67
N GLN A 66 -35.99 10.73 24.22
CA GLN A 66 -36.27 12.16 24.02
C GLN A 66 -36.23 12.96 25.34
N SER A 67 -35.97 12.32 26.49
CA SER A 67 -35.94 12.97 27.80
C SER A 67 -34.66 13.78 28.07
N SER A 68 -33.58 13.53 27.33
CA SER A 68 -32.30 14.23 27.49
C SER A 68 -31.92 14.87 26.16
N GLY A 69 -32.09 16.18 26.01
CA GLY A 69 -31.77 16.93 24.78
C GLY A 69 -30.28 16.97 24.38
N MET A 70 -29.50 15.94 24.69
CA MET A 70 -28.13 15.78 24.22
C MET A 70 -28.12 15.10 22.85
N ILE A 71 -27.63 15.83 21.85
CA ILE A 71 -27.35 15.28 20.52
C ILE A 71 -26.20 14.26 20.68
N PRO A 72 -26.38 13.00 20.29
CA PRO A 72 -25.30 12.01 20.35
C PRO A 72 -24.13 12.46 19.49
N THR A 73 -22.92 12.25 19.99
CA THR A 73 -21.68 12.60 19.28
C THR A 73 -21.52 11.73 18.03
N ALA A 74 -20.74 12.19 17.05
CA ALA A 74 -20.51 11.43 15.81
C ALA A 74 -19.96 10.01 16.07
N ASP A 75 -19.13 9.84 17.11
CA ASP A 75 -18.58 8.53 17.50
C ASP A 75 -19.64 7.59 18.10
N GLU A 76 -20.58 8.12 18.89
CA GLU A 76 -21.69 7.33 19.45
C GLU A 76 -22.63 6.85 18.34
N VAL A 77 -22.94 7.74 17.39
CA VAL A 77 -23.73 7.40 16.21
C VAL A 77 -23.00 6.38 15.33
N LEU A 78 -21.70 6.56 15.08
CA LEU A 78 -20.90 5.60 14.30
C LEU A 78 -20.85 4.22 14.94
N THR A 79 -20.73 4.14 16.27
CA THR A 79 -20.72 2.88 17.02
C THR A 79 -22.06 2.16 16.91
N SER A 80 -23.18 2.89 16.88
CA SER A 80 -24.53 2.33 16.75
C SER A 80 -24.78 1.61 15.42
N TYR A 81 -24.01 1.93 14.38
CA TYR A 81 -24.13 1.29 13.07
C TYR A 81 -23.58 -0.14 13.03
N HIS A 82 -22.87 -0.59 14.08
CA HIS A 82 -22.28 -1.92 14.16
C HIS A 82 -21.50 -2.32 12.90
N LEU A 83 -20.84 -1.34 12.27
CA LEU A 83 -20.10 -1.56 11.04
C LEU A 83 -18.90 -2.47 11.32
N PRO A 84 -18.57 -3.39 10.39
CA PRO A 84 -17.33 -4.14 10.47
C PRO A 84 -16.12 -3.20 10.58
N PRO A 85 -15.09 -3.56 11.35
CA PRO A 85 -13.91 -2.72 11.50
C PRO A 85 -13.27 -2.45 10.14
N VAL A 86 -13.09 -1.16 9.83
CA VAL A 86 -12.48 -0.71 8.58
C VAL A 86 -11.02 -1.13 8.57
N LYS A 87 -10.65 -1.93 7.57
CA LYS A 87 -9.26 -2.32 7.35
C LYS A 87 -8.52 -1.24 6.56
N PRO A 88 -7.21 -1.09 6.74
CA PRO A 88 -6.41 -0.18 5.92
C PRO A 88 -6.57 -0.43 4.42
N LEU A 89 -6.54 0.64 3.61
CA LEU A 89 -6.78 0.55 2.16
C LEU A 89 -5.79 -0.37 1.44
N TRP A 90 -4.54 -0.44 1.91
CA TRP A 90 -3.52 -1.34 1.35
C TRP A 90 -3.81 -2.83 1.54
N LEU A 91 -4.74 -3.20 2.43
CA LEU A 91 -5.24 -4.59 2.56
C LEU A 91 -6.43 -4.90 1.65
N ASN A 92 -6.94 -3.92 0.92
CA ASN A 92 -8.00 -4.16 -0.05
C ASN A 92 -7.40 -4.75 -1.33
N CYS A 93 -7.85 -5.93 -1.76
CA CYS A 93 -7.35 -6.60 -2.96
C CYS A 93 -7.53 -5.77 -4.25
N ASN A 94 -8.47 -4.82 -4.26
CA ASN A 94 -8.66 -3.91 -5.39
C ASN A 94 -7.55 -2.87 -5.53
N TYR A 95 -6.91 -2.51 -4.41
CA TYR A 95 -5.86 -1.48 -4.34
C TYR A 95 -4.45 -2.07 -4.14
N ALA A 96 -4.35 -3.35 -3.76
CA ALA A 96 -3.10 -4.10 -3.66
C ALA A 96 -2.52 -4.58 -5.01
N LYS A 97 -2.92 -3.94 -6.13
CA LYS A 97 -2.52 -4.33 -7.50
C LYS A 97 -1.17 -3.74 -7.88
N HIS A 98 -0.51 -4.38 -8.85
CA HIS A 98 0.82 -3.98 -9.34
C HIS A 98 0.71 -3.31 -10.73
N ILE A 99 1.74 -2.59 -11.14
CA ILE A 99 1.82 -2.02 -12.50
C ILE A 99 1.90 -3.15 -13.53
N VAL A 100 2.79 -4.10 -13.27
CA VAL A 100 3.07 -5.20 -14.20
C VAL A 100 2.51 -6.51 -13.66
N LYS A 101 1.91 -7.30 -14.56
CA LYS A 101 1.61 -8.71 -14.32
C LYS A 101 2.82 -9.50 -14.78
N GLY A 102 3.70 -9.86 -13.87
CA GLY A 102 4.96 -10.51 -14.21
C GLY A 102 5.61 -11.18 -13.01
N ASN A 103 6.46 -12.17 -13.29
CA ASN A 103 7.22 -12.85 -12.26
C ASN A 103 8.42 -11.98 -11.85
N PHE A 104 8.26 -11.14 -10.83
CA PHE A 104 9.34 -10.31 -10.29
C PHE A 104 10.55 -11.12 -9.78
N LEU A 105 10.41 -12.43 -9.51
CA LEU A 105 11.52 -13.27 -9.06
C LEU A 105 12.67 -13.31 -10.09
N THR A 106 12.36 -13.16 -11.38
CA THR A 106 13.41 -13.14 -12.42
C THR A 106 14.33 -11.93 -12.29
N LEU A 107 13.84 -10.83 -11.71
CA LEU A 107 14.63 -9.63 -11.44
C LEU A 107 15.55 -9.79 -10.21
N SER A 108 15.16 -10.68 -9.28
CA SER A 108 15.92 -11.03 -8.08
C SER A 108 16.91 -12.18 -8.30
N ALA A 109 16.80 -12.91 -9.41
CA ALA A 109 17.64 -14.06 -9.72
C ALA A 109 19.06 -13.65 -10.10
N LYS A 110 20.06 -14.18 -9.37
CA LYS A 110 21.48 -13.90 -9.63
C LYS A 110 21.91 -14.45 -11.00
N PRO A 111 22.51 -13.63 -11.89
CA PRO A 111 23.15 -14.14 -13.10
C PRO A 111 24.25 -15.17 -12.77
N LYS A 112 24.41 -16.18 -13.63
CA LYS A 112 25.38 -17.26 -13.41
C LYS A 112 26.83 -16.77 -13.42
N THR A 113 27.12 -15.70 -14.14
CA THR A 113 28.47 -15.13 -14.33
C THR A 113 28.85 -14.09 -13.28
N VAL A 114 27.89 -13.60 -12.49
CA VAL A 114 28.11 -12.51 -11.53
C VAL A 114 28.38 -13.07 -10.14
N GLU A 115 29.43 -12.58 -9.47
CA GLU A 115 29.74 -12.93 -8.09
C GLU A 115 28.57 -12.56 -7.15
N MET A 116 28.39 -13.32 -6.08
CA MET A 116 27.32 -13.03 -5.11
C MET A 116 27.46 -11.65 -4.44
N GLY A 117 28.68 -11.21 -4.12
CA GLY A 117 28.91 -9.90 -3.52
C GLY A 117 28.43 -8.76 -4.42
N GLU A 118 28.85 -8.78 -5.68
CA GLU A 118 28.43 -7.81 -6.71
C GLU A 118 26.91 -7.79 -6.90
N TRP A 119 26.29 -8.98 -6.96
CA TRP A 119 24.85 -9.05 -7.11
C TRP A 119 24.10 -8.45 -5.93
N VAL A 120 24.52 -8.76 -4.71
CA VAL A 120 23.93 -8.18 -3.50
C VAL A 120 24.13 -6.67 -3.48
N ALA A 121 25.33 -6.18 -3.82
CA ALA A 121 25.63 -4.75 -3.89
C ALA A 121 24.70 -4.03 -4.88
N HIS A 122 24.57 -4.55 -6.10
CA HIS A 122 23.66 -4.03 -7.13
C HIS A 122 22.22 -3.98 -6.61
N GLN A 123 21.74 -5.06 -5.98
CA GLN A 123 20.38 -5.14 -5.46
C GLN A 123 20.11 -4.14 -4.33
N VAL A 124 21.08 -3.89 -3.45
CA VAL A 124 20.99 -2.84 -2.43
C VAL A 124 20.82 -1.46 -3.05
N VAL A 125 21.68 -1.11 -4.02
CA VAL A 125 21.65 0.21 -4.66
C VAL A 125 20.35 0.41 -5.45
N ASP A 126 19.91 -0.60 -6.20
CA ASP A 126 18.69 -0.49 -7.01
C ASP A 126 17.44 -0.31 -6.15
N HIS A 127 17.30 -1.11 -5.10
CA HIS A 127 16.17 -0.99 -4.18
C HIS A 127 16.20 0.33 -3.41
N TRP A 128 17.38 0.84 -3.06
CA TRP A 128 17.53 2.13 -2.40
C TRP A 128 17.07 3.27 -3.30
N ARG A 129 17.47 3.25 -4.57
CA ARG A 129 17.07 4.23 -5.58
C ARG A 129 15.56 4.28 -5.79
N MET A 130 14.88 3.12 -5.76
CA MET A 130 13.42 3.08 -5.83
C MET A 130 12.78 3.68 -4.57
N LEU A 131 13.23 3.28 -3.38
CA LEU A 131 12.64 3.70 -2.11
C LEU A 131 12.85 5.19 -1.81
N VAL A 132 14.04 5.74 -2.11
CA VAL A 132 14.36 7.14 -1.82
C VAL A 132 13.44 8.11 -2.58
N THR A 133 12.87 7.69 -3.72
CA THR A 133 11.89 8.49 -4.46
C THR A 133 10.61 8.69 -3.65
N PHE A 134 10.12 7.65 -2.95
CA PHE A 134 8.97 7.77 -2.06
C PHE A 134 9.28 8.57 -0.79
N ILE A 135 10.50 8.46 -0.26
CA ILE A 135 10.94 9.30 0.88
C ILE A 135 10.90 10.78 0.48
N ARG A 136 11.45 11.11 -0.70
CA ARG A 136 11.44 12.48 -1.23
C ARG A 136 10.03 13.00 -1.41
N LEU A 137 9.12 12.18 -1.92
CA LEU A 137 7.71 12.55 -2.08
C LEU A 137 7.05 12.93 -0.75
N VAL A 138 7.22 12.12 0.31
CA VAL A 138 6.57 12.42 1.59
C VAL A 138 7.24 13.57 2.37
N HIS A 139 8.48 13.91 2.00
CA HIS A 139 9.21 15.07 2.52
C HIS A 139 9.01 16.34 1.70
N ASP A 140 8.44 16.24 0.50
CA ASP A 140 8.23 17.40 -0.35
C ASP A 140 7.30 18.38 0.36
N LYS A 141 7.60 19.67 0.22
CA LYS A 141 6.86 20.73 0.92
C LYS A 141 5.85 21.34 -0.02
N GLU A 142 4.61 21.42 0.43
CA GLU A 142 3.55 22.15 -0.25
C GLU A 142 3.76 23.68 -0.12
N GLU A 143 2.90 24.45 -0.77
CA GLU A 143 2.95 25.93 -0.75
C GLU A 143 2.84 26.50 0.68
N ASP A 144 2.15 25.80 1.58
CA ASP A 144 2.01 26.17 2.99
C ASP A 144 3.25 25.82 3.85
N GLY A 145 4.27 25.21 3.24
CA GLY A 145 5.51 24.79 3.88
C GLY A 145 5.41 23.48 4.67
N THR A 146 4.25 22.82 4.67
CA THR A 146 4.04 21.52 5.31
C THR A 146 4.37 20.38 4.34
N SER A 147 4.76 19.23 4.90
CA SER A 147 5.04 18.00 4.14
C SER A 147 4.05 16.91 4.55
N ILE A 148 3.82 15.93 3.67
CA ILE A 148 2.93 14.79 3.92
C ILE A 148 3.31 14.07 5.23
N CYS A 149 4.60 13.74 5.37
CA CYS A 149 5.15 13.21 6.62
C CYS A 149 5.71 14.36 7.46
N ASN A 150 5.11 14.63 8.61
CA ASN A 150 5.50 15.72 9.51
C ASN A 150 5.27 15.33 10.97
N SER A 151 5.77 16.16 11.91
CA SER A 151 5.70 15.86 13.35
C SER A 151 4.27 15.77 13.91
N ARG A 152 3.29 16.40 13.27
CA ARG A 152 1.87 16.38 13.71
C ARG A 152 1.19 15.09 13.29
N ARG A 153 1.41 14.64 12.05
CA ARG A 153 0.82 13.40 11.52
C ARG A 153 1.55 12.16 12.00
N CYS A 154 2.88 12.23 12.12
CA CYS A 154 3.74 11.09 12.43
C CYS A 154 4.71 11.44 13.57
N PRO A 155 4.21 11.56 14.82
CA PRO A 155 5.03 11.94 15.99
C PRO A 155 6.05 10.87 16.38
N LYS A 156 5.89 9.64 15.90
CA LYS A 156 6.83 8.53 16.04
C LYS A 156 6.92 7.72 14.76
N MET A 157 8.08 7.10 14.51
CA MET A 157 8.27 6.16 13.42
C MET A 157 7.59 4.81 13.74
N SER A 158 6.47 4.50 13.09
CA SER A 158 5.69 3.30 13.40
C SER A 158 5.10 2.59 12.17
N ALA A 159 4.72 1.33 12.36
CA ALA A 159 3.95 0.51 11.44
C ALA A 159 2.64 0.08 12.13
N GLY A 160 1.65 0.98 12.11
CA GLY A 160 0.42 0.83 12.88
C GLY A 160 0.59 1.13 14.36
N ALA A 161 -0.39 0.73 15.17
CA ALA A 161 -0.42 1.03 16.61
C ALA A 161 0.58 0.21 17.43
N ASN A 162 0.86 -1.03 17.01
CA ASN A 162 1.58 -2.03 17.81
C ASN A 162 3.08 -2.11 17.49
N HIS A 163 3.55 -1.48 16.41
CA HIS A 163 4.95 -1.53 16.01
C HIS A 163 5.55 -0.14 15.96
N SER A 164 6.45 0.15 16.91
CA SER A 164 7.27 1.36 16.92
C SER A 164 8.71 1.03 16.58
N PHE A 165 9.33 1.83 15.70
CA PHE A 165 10.73 1.68 15.30
C PHE A 165 11.58 2.74 15.99
N THR A 166 12.53 2.28 16.80
CA THR A 166 13.49 3.17 17.48
C THR A 166 14.74 3.39 16.63
N TRP A 167 15.40 4.51 16.87
CA TRP A 167 16.71 4.82 16.33
C TRP A 167 17.77 4.76 17.44
N LEU A 168 19.01 4.40 17.10
CA LEU A 168 20.11 4.44 18.08
C LEU A 168 20.74 5.83 18.11
N ASN A 169 20.72 6.47 19.27
CA ASN A 169 21.40 7.74 19.47
C ASN A 169 22.94 7.57 19.54
N SER A 170 23.68 8.67 19.71
CA SER A 170 25.16 8.65 19.84
C SER A 170 25.68 7.82 21.02
N ARG A 171 24.81 7.48 21.99
CA ARG A 171 25.12 6.61 23.14
C ARG A 171 24.67 5.15 22.92
N LEU A 172 24.30 4.78 21.69
CA LEU A 172 23.76 3.47 21.32
C LEU A 172 22.47 3.09 22.07
N GLN A 173 21.71 4.07 22.55
CA GLN A 173 20.43 3.84 23.21
C GLN A 173 19.29 3.97 22.21
N PRO A 174 18.30 3.07 22.25
CA PRO A 174 17.10 3.19 21.43
C PRO A 174 16.27 4.39 21.88
N VAL A 175 15.97 5.27 20.94
CA VAL A 175 15.11 6.46 21.15
C VAL A 175 13.97 6.46 20.14
N GLU A 176 12.78 6.82 20.59
CA GLU A 176 11.66 7.13 19.70
C GLU A 176 11.85 8.54 19.13
N ILE A 177 11.73 8.65 17.82
CA ILE A 177 11.85 9.91 17.10
C ILE A 177 10.69 10.04 16.10
N PRO A 178 10.32 11.27 15.73
CA PRO A 178 9.32 11.51 14.69
C PRO A 178 9.69 10.81 13.38
N ALA A 179 8.68 10.37 12.62
CA ALA A 179 8.93 9.58 11.42
C ALA A 179 9.71 10.36 10.35
N TYR A 180 9.37 11.63 10.11
CA TYR A 180 10.09 12.47 9.12
C TYR A 180 11.60 12.62 9.45
N GLU A 181 11.94 12.70 10.74
CA GLU A 181 13.34 12.74 11.20
C GLU A 181 13.99 11.36 11.00
N TYR A 182 13.29 10.28 11.34
CA TYR A 182 13.74 8.91 11.10
C TYR A 182 14.06 8.67 9.63
N LEU A 183 13.18 9.07 8.71
CA LEU A 183 13.38 8.92 7.27
C LEU A 183 14.63 9.68 6.79
N THR A 184 14.87 10.87 7.34
CA THR A 184 16.08 11.67 7.07
C THR A 184 17.34 10.94 7.55
N LEU A 185 17.31 10.35 8.75
CA LEU A 185 18.43 9.59 9.31
C LEU A 185 18.69 8.31 8.52
N VAL A 186 17.65 7.59 8.09
CA VAL A 186 17.76 6.43 7.19
C VAL A 186 18.41 6.83 5.88
N GLN A 187 17.96 7.93 5.26
CA GLN A 187 18.52 8.42 4.01
C GLN A 187 20.01 8.71 4.13
N ARG A 188 20.41 9.45 5.17
CA ARG A 188 21.82 9.75 5.42
C ARG A 188 22.63 8.48 5.71
N TYR A 189 22.08 7.56 6.51
CA TYR A 189 22.74 6.32 6.87
C TYR A 189 22.99 5.43 5.64
N ILE A 190 21.96 5.16 4.84
CA ILE A 190 22.07 4.24 3.70
C ILE A 190 22.95 4.85 2.60
N SER A 191 22.73 6.13 2.23
CA SER A 191 23.59 6.80 1.25
C SER A 191 25.05 6.84 1.71
N GLY A 192 25.32 7.19 2.97
CA GLY A 192 26.68 7.18 3.50
C GLY A 192 27.35 5.80 3.51
N LYS A 193 26.57 4.69 3.51
CA LYS A 193 27.12 3.33 3.36
C LYS A 193 27.40 2.97 1.91
N ILE A 194 26.48 3.32 1.01
CA ILE A 194 26.61 3.03 -0.43
C ILE A 194 27.74 3.87 -1.07
N ASP A 195 27.95 5.10 -0.60
CA ASP A 195 28.97 6.01 -1.12
C ASP A 195 30.37 5.73 -0.53
N ASP A 196 30.50 4.85 0.47
CA ASP A 196 31.77 4.48 1.09
C ASP A 196 32.44 3.34 0.32
N ASN A 197 33.53 3.67 -0.39
CA ASN A 197 34.33 2.72 -1.18
C ASN A 197 34.91 1.55 -0.34
N ASN A 198 35.03 1.68 0.98
CA ASN A 198 35.48 0.58 1.84
C ASN A 198 34.38 -0.46 2.11
N ILE A 199 33.12 -0.09 1.86
CA ILE A 199 31.95 -0.95 2.06
C ILE A 199 31.38 -1.41 0.72
N PHE A 200 31.30 -0.49 -0.25
CA PHE A 200 30.88 -0.72 -1.62
C PHE A 200 32.01 -0.31 -2.58
N PRO A 201 33.00 -1.19 -2.82
CA PRO A 201 34.07 -0.91 -3.77
C PRO A 201 33.52 -0.65 -5.17
N CYS A 202 34.00 0.42 -5.82
CA CYS A 202 33.56 0.82 -7.15
C CYS A 202 34.67 0.74 -8.21
N ASP A 203 35.86 0.24 -7.85
CA ASP A 203 36.98 0.10 -8.78
C ASP A 203 36.72 -1.04 -9.78
N PRO A 204 36.60 -0.76 -11.09
CA PRO A 204 36.36 -1.78 -12.11
C PRO A 204 37.44 -2.87 -12.14
N SER A 205 38.67 -2.56 -11.71
CA SER A 205 39.78 -3.52 -11.68
C SER A 205 39.64 -4.56 -10.56
N GLY A 206 38.85 -4.26 -9.53
CA GLY A 206 38.58 -5.15 -8.40
C GLY A 206 37.47 -6.16 -8.67
N VAL A 207 36.65 -5.99 -9.71
CA VAL A 207 35.45 -6.80 -9.95
C VAL A 207 35.80 -8.24 -10.29
N SER A 208 35.20 -9.20 -9.57
CA SER A 208 35.31 -10.64 -9.87
C SER A 208 34.04 -11.22 -10.49
N TYR A 209 34.23 -12.32 -11.21
CA TYR A 209 33.15 -13.13 -11.80
C TYR A 209 32.89 -14.39 -11.00
N ALA A 210 31.67 -14.92 -11.09
CA ALA A 210 31.35 -16.20 -10.48
C ALA A 210 32.21 -17.34 -11.04
N ASP A 211 32.52 -18.32 -10.20
CA ASP A 211 33.26 -19.51 -10.61
C ASP A 211 32.51 -20.31 -11.66
N ASN A 212 33.24 -20.71 -12.70
CA ASN A 212 32.72 -21.64 -13.68
C ASN A 212 33.18 -23.06 -13.32
N PRO A 213 32.26 -23.96 -12.90
CA PRO A 213 32.63 -25.31 -12.49
C PRO A 213 33.25 -26.14 -13.64
N ALA A 214 33.11 -25.71 -14.90
CA ALA A 214 33.75 -26.36 -16.04
C ALA A 214 35.24 -25.98 -16.24
N PHE A 215 35.70 -24.87 -15.65
CA PHE A 215 37.06 -24.33 -15.89
C PHE A 215 37.84 -24.01 -14.61
N CYS A 216 37.21 -23.98 -13.44
CA CYS A 216 37.89 -23.76 -12.17
C CYS A 216 38.32 -25.09 -11.54
N THR A 217 39.62 -25.35 -11.49
CA THR A 217 40.20 -26.31 -10.54
C THR A 217 40.07 -25.73 -9.13
N PRO A 218 39.53 -26.47 -8.14
CA PRO A 218 39.46 -25.97 -6.77
C PRO A 218 40.87 -25.66 -6.26
N LEU A 219 41.15 -24.37 -5.99
CA LEU A 219 42.38 -23.98 -5.34
C LEU A 219 42.35 -24.47 -3.88
N PRO A 220 43.50 -24.85 -3.30
CA PRO A 220 43.60 -25.14 -1.88
C PRO A 220 43.11 -23.91 -1.08
N GLU A 221 42.07 -24.09 -0.26
CA GLU A 221 41.48 -23.05 0.57
C GLU A 221 42.48 -22.59 1.65
N SER A 222 43.32 -21.61 1.34
CA SER A 222 44.16 -20.95 2.34
C SER A 222 43.51 -19.64 2.79
N GLY A 223 42.63 -19.71 3.79
CA GLY A 223 42.07 -18.55 4.49
C GLY A 223 40.55 -18.58 4.67
N GLN A 224 40.03 -17.69 5.50
CA GLN A 224 38.59 -17.54 5.73
C GLN A 224 37.91 -17.00 4.45
N GLU A 225 36.89 -17.70 3.96
CA GLU A 225 36.07 -17.28 2.81
C GLU A 225 34.85 -16.48 3.29
N TRP A 226 34.47 -15.45 2.53
CA TRP A 226 33.24 -14.68 2.73
C TRP A 226 32.71 -14.12 1.41
N ILE A 227 31.44 -13.73 1.41
CA ILE A 227 30.75 -13.23 0.21
C ILE A 227 31.35 -11.90 -0.24
N GLY A 228 31.81 -11.83 -1.50
CA GLY A 228 32.35 -10.60 -2.08
C GLY A 228 33.85 -10.42 -1.86
N LYS A 229 34.53 -11.35 -1.20
CA LYS A 229 35.97 -11.26 -0.90
C LYS A 229 36.81 -11.00 -2.15
N ARG A 230 36.49 -11.67 -3.26
CA ARG A 230 37.23 -11.54 -4.52
C ARG A 230 37.00 -10.20 -5.21
N SER A 231 35.82 -9.63 -5.02
CA SER A 231 35.49 -8.26 -5.42
C SER A 231 35.93 -7.18 -4.42
N GLY A 232 36.67 -7.54 -3.37
CA GLY A 232 37.18 -6.58 -2.38
C GLY A 232 36.15 -6.10 -1.35
N PHE A 233 34.97 -6.72 -1.26
CA PHE A 233 34.00 -6.40 -0.23
C PHE A 233 34.50 -6.80 1.17
N PRO A 234 34.19 -6.03 2.22
CA PRO A 234 34.65 -6.33 3.57
C PRO A 234 33.94 -7.56 4.15
N GLN A 235 34.53 -8.18 5.18
CA GLN A 235 34.02 -9.41 5.79
C GLN A 235 32.59 -9.26 6.36
N ASN A 236 32.24 -8.08 6.87
CA ASN A 236 30.92 -7.75 7.40
C ASN A 236 29.96 -7.19 6.33
N PHE A 237 30.28 -7.31 5.04
CA PHE A 237 29.47 -6.76 3.95
C PHE A 237 28.04 -7.26 3.96
N MET A 238 27.83 -8.58 4.10
CA MET A 238 26.49 -9.17 4.11
C MET A 238 25.66 -8.68 5.30
N GLU A 239 26.24 -8.57 6.50
CA GLU A 239 25.57 -8.04 7.69
C GLU A 239 25.18 -6.56 7.53
N THR A 240 26.05 -5.80 6.86
CA THR A 240 25.80 -4.40 6.51
C THR A 240 24.61 -4.31 5.54
N CYS A 241 24.58 -5.13 4.49
CA CYS A 241 23.48 -5.19 3.53
C CYS A 241 22.15 -5.60 4.19
N GLN A 242 22.18 -6.58 5.09
CA GLN A 242 21.01 -6.97 5.89
C GLN A 242 20.50 -5.81 6.77
N THR A 243 21.42 -5.03 7.35
CA THR A 243 21.04 -3.84 8.15
C THR A 243 20.40 -2.78 7.27
N ILE A 244 20.95 -2.52 6.09
CA ILE A 244 20.36 -1.61 5.10
C ILE A 244 18.94 -2.07 4.74
N PHE A 245 18.75 -3.34 4.37
CA PHE A 245 17.44 -3.87 4.02
C PHE A 245 16.43 -3.80 5.17
N ARG A 246 16.84 -4.04 6.42
CA ARG A 246 15.95 -3.83 7.59
C ARG A 246 15.49 -2.39 7.71
N GLN A 247 16.40 -1.42 7.50
CA GLN A 247 16.03 -0.01 7.53
C GLN A 247 15.07 0.35 6.38
N MET A 248 15.31 -0.17 5.18
CA MET A 248 14.43 0.03 4.03
C MET A 248 13.03 -0.57 4.26
N PHE A 249 12.96 -1.76 4.84
CA PHE A 249 11.67 -2.40 5.20
C PHE A 249 10.87 -1.53 6.17
N ARG A 250 11.51 -0.97 7.21
CA ARG A 250 10.85 -0.08 8.17
C ARG A 250 10.25 1.15 7.50
N VAL A 251 10.95 1.72 6.51
CA VAL A 251 10.42 2.82 5.71
C VAL A 251 9.21 2.38 4.90
N TYR A 252 9.28 1.25 4.18
CA TYR A 252 8.12 0.73 3.45
C TYR A 252 6.93 0.51 4.38
N ALA A 253 7.14 -0.13 5.52
CA ALA A 253 6.09 -0.38 6.50
C ALA A 253 5.44 0.93 6.97
N HIS A 254 6.24 1.94 7.33
CA HIS A 254 5.70 3.25 7.70
C HIS A 254 4.89 3.91 6.57
N LEU A 255 5.40 3.88 5.34
CA LEU A 255 4.69 4.42 4.18
C LEU A 255 3.34 3.73 3.96
N TYR A 256 3.26 2.39 4.09
CA TYR A 256 1.98 1.68 3.98
C TYR A 256 1.02 2.04 5.11
N TRP A 257 1.50 2.04 6.35
CA TRP A 257 0.66 2.24 7.52
C TRP A 257 0.19 3.69 7.72
N SER A 258 0.97 4.68 7.29
CA SER A 258 0.70 6.10 7.57
C SER A 258 0.40 6.95 6.34
N HIS A 259 0.84 6.51 5.16
CA HIS A 259 0.85 7.35 3.95
C HIS A 259 0.29 6.66 2.70
N PHE A 260 -0.24 5.44 2.80
CA PHE A 260 -0.79 4.75 1.64
C PHE A 260 -1.97 5.52 1.03
N ASP A 261 -2.80 6.15 1.85
CA ASP A 261 -3.94 6.95 1.38
C ASP A 261 -3.48 8.17 0.58
N ASP A 262 -2.38 8.80 1.00
CA ASP A 262 -1.76 9.92 0.27
C ASP A 262 -1.21 9.42 -1.09
N LEU A 263 -0.52 8.28 -1.09
CA LEU A 263 0.01 7.65 -2.31
C LEU A 263 -1.11 7.19 -3.26
N PHE A 264 -2.22 6.71 -2.71
CA PHE A 264 -3.40 6.32 -3.45
C PHE A 264 -4.06 7.54 -4.11
N ALA A 265 -4.20 8.66 -3.38
CA ALA A 265 -4.71 9.91 -3.95
C ALA A 265 -3.84 10.43 -5.10
N LEU A 266 -2.53 10.17 -5.05
CA LEU A 266 -1.57 10.50 -6.10
C LEU A 266 -1.48 9.46 -7.24
N ASN A 267 -2.26 8.39 -7.21
CA ASN A 267 -2.21 7.26 -8.15
C ASN A 267 -0.83 6.56 -8.21
N LEU A 268 -0.12 6.52 -7.08
CA LEU A 268 1.20 5.90 -6.93
C LEU A 268 1.15 4.54 -6.22
N GLU A 269 -0.03 4.07 -5.84
CA GLU A 269 -0.23 2.82 -5.10
C GLU A 269 0.34 1.61 -5.84
N LYS A 270 0.13 1.53 -7.16
CA LYS A 270 0.64 0.42 -7.98
C LYS A 270 2.15 0.45 -8.10
N SER A 271 2.74 1.64 -8.20
CA SER A 271 4.19 1.84 -8.23
C SER A 271 4.80 1.35 -6.92
N MET A 272 4.23 1.78 -5.79
CA MET A 272 4.67 1.37 -4.46
C MET A 272 4.55 -0.14 -4.26
N ASN A 273 3.41 -0.73 -4.65
CA ASN A 273 3.18 -2.18 -4.60
C ASN A 273 4.23 -2.94 -5.41
N SER A 274 4.53 -2.48 -6.62
CA SER A 274 5.53 -3.11 -7.50
C SER A 274 6.94 -3.06 -6.92
N CYS A 275 7.36 -1.89 -6.41
CA CYS A 275 8.65 -1.74 -5.76
C CYS A 275 8.75 -2.59 -4.48
N PHE A 276 7.71 -2.63 -3.66
CA PHE A 276 7.72 -3.38 -2.41
C PHE A 276 7.67 -4.89 -2.62
N SER A 277 6.87 -5.38 -3.56
CA SER A 277 6.82 -6.81 -3.91
C SER A 277 8.16 -7.30 -4.45
N HIS A 278 8.79 -6.54 -5.34
CA HIS A 278 10.16 -6.81 -5.81
C HIS A 278 11.16 -6.81 -4.64
N PHE A 279 11.05 -5.83 -3.73
CA PHE A 279 11.86 -5.76 -2.52
C PHE A 279 11.72 -7.01 -1.65
N ILE A 280 10.50 -7.50 -1.38
CA ILE A 280 10.27 -8.71 -0.57
C ILE A 280 10.84 -9.95 -1.25
N LEU A 281 10.64 -10.10 -2.57
CA LEU A 281 11.20 -11.22 -3.32
C LEU A 281 12.72 -11.22 -3.30
N THR A 282 13.35 -10.07 -3.52
CA THR A 282 14.82 -9.92 -3.46
C THR A 282 15.34 -10.18 -2.05
N ALA A 283 14.72 -9.57 -1.04
CA ALA A 283 15.13 -9.67 0.35
C ALA A 283 15.08 -11.10 0.87
N THR A 284 14.03 -11.85 0.53
CA THR A 284 13.90 -13.26 0.93
C THR A 284 14.82 -14.16 0.11
N THR A 285 14.92 -13.96 -1.20
CA THR A 285 15.79 -14.76 -2.10
C THR A 285 17.25 -14.71 -1.65
N LEU A 286 17.76 -13.50 -1.39
CA LEU A 286 19.14 -13.25 -0.98
C LEU A 286 19.38 -13.36 0.54
N ASN A 287 18.36 -13.73 1.32
CA ASN A 287 18.42 -13.80 2.79
C ASN A 287 18.86 -12.48 3.45
N LEU A 288 18.41 -11.35 2.91
CA LEU A 288 18.65 -10.01 3.45
C LEU A 288 17.65 -9.66 4.56
N LEU A 289 16.47 -10.29 4.57
CA LEU A 289 15.48 -10.21 5.65
C LEU A 289 15.05 -11.61 6.10
N LYS A 290 14.83 -11.75 7.40
CA LYS A 290 14.28 -12.97 8.02
C LYS A 290 12.77 -12.85 8.12
N LYS A 291 12.07 -13.98 8.31
CA LYS A 291 10.62 -14.01 8.52
C LYS A 291 10.17 -13.08 9.66
N ALA A 292 10.92 -13.01 10.75
CA ALA A 292 10.61 -12.15 11.88
C ALA A 292 10.68 -10.64 11.53
N ASP A 293 11.53 -10.25 10.58
CA ASP A 293 11.63 -8.85 10.16
C ASP A 293 10.40 -8.41 9.36
N LEU A 294 9.68 -9.36 8.73
CA LEU A 294 8.55 -9.10 7.83
C LEU A 294 7.21 -8.92 8.55
N GLU A 295 7.16 -9.22 9.85
CA GLU A 295 5.93 -9.27 10.65
C GLU A 295 5.02 -8.04 10.47
N PRO A 296 5.53 -6.78 10.49
CA PRO A 296 4.67 -5.60 10.40
C PRO A 296 3.88 -5.47 9.08
N MET A 297 4.32 -6.18 8.04
CA MET A 297 3.70 -6.22 6.71
C MET A 297 3.24 -7.62 6.32
N GLN A 298 3.27 -8.59 7.24
CA GLN A 298 2.86 -9.97 6.98
C GLN A 298 1.45 -10.08 6.38
N PRO A 299 0.44 -9.31 6.83
CA PRO A 299 -0.89 -9.36 6.22
C PRO A 299 -0.93 -9.02 4.73
N LEU A 300 -0.06 -8.10 4.25
CA LEU A 300 0.04 -7.77 2.82
C LEU A 300 0.76 -8.87 2.04
N ILE A 301 1.81 -9.46 2.64
CA ILE A 301 2.55 -10.58 2.05
C ILE A 301 1.63 -11.80 1.89
N ASP A 302 0.83 -12.10 2.90
CA ASP A 302 -0.17 -13.18 2.88
C ASP A 302 -1.22 -12.95 1.79
N LEU A 303 -1.75 -11.72 1.72
CA LEU A 303 -2.69 -11.31 0.68
C LEU A 303 -2.10 -11.50 -0.72
N TRP A 304 -0.88 -11.04 -0.96
CA TRP A 304 -0.20 -11.19 -2.25
C TRP A 304 0.13 -12.64 -2.61
N ALA A 305 0.47 -13.48 -1.64
CA ALA A 305 0.64 -14.92 -1.87
C ALA A 305 -0.68 -15.56 -2.32
N ALA A 306 -1.81 -15.24 -1.67
CA ALA A 306 -3.13 -15.73 -2.04
C ALA A 306 -3.62 -15.21 -3.41
N LEU A 307 -3.22 -14.00 -3.79
CA LEU A 307 -3.50 -13.41 -5.10
C LEU A 307 -2.58 -13.93 -6.23
N GLY A 308 -1.61 -14.80 -5.91
CA GLY A 308 -0.68 -15.36 -6.88
C GLY A 308 0.40 -14.37 -7.36
N THR A 309 0.64 -13.28 -6.61
CA THR A 309 1.72 -12.32 -6.90
C THR A 309 3.08 -12.99 -6.76
N PHE A 310 3.26 -13.82 -5.73
CA PHE A 310 4.52 -14.52 -5.48
C PHE A 310 4.50 -15.89 -6.16
N PRO A 311 5.54 -16.25 -6.94
CA PRO A 311 5.64 -17.57 -7.54
C PRO A 311 5.66 -18.67 -6.49
N GLN A 312 5.00 -19.79 -6.78
CA GLN A 312 5.09 -20.99 -5.95
C GLN A 312 6.54 -21.48 -5.86
N GLY A 313 6.98 -21.84 -4.65
CA GLY A 313 8.36 -22.23 -4.37
C GLY A 313 9.35 -21.05 -4.22
N SER A 314 8.88 -19.80 -4.33
CA SER A 314 9.70 -18.66 -3.90
C SER A 314 9.73 -18.58 -2.37
N LYS A 315 10.85 -18.14 -1.79
CA LYS A 315 10.96 -17.94 -0.33
C LYS A 315 9.92 -16.94 0.20
N ALA A 316 9.55 -15.93 -0.59
CA ALA A 316 8.47 -15.00 -0.24
C ALA A 316 7.11 -15.71 -0.09
N PHE A 317 6.82 -16.69 -0.95
CA PHE A 317 5.62 -17.52 -0.84
C PHE A 317 5.68 -18.46 0.37
N GLU A 318 6.86 -19.04 0.67
CA GLU A 318 7.05 -19.96 1.81
C GLU A 318 6.87 -19.28 3.17
N VAL A 319 7.23 -18.00 3.30
CA VAL A 319 7.04 -17.26 4.57
C VAL A 319 5.60 -16.82 4.79
N ALA A 320 4.76 -16.84 3.75
CA ALA A 320 3.38 -16.38 3.78
C ALA A 320 2.42 -17.39 4.43
N ASN A 321 1.38 -16.88 5.09
CA ASN A 321 0.25 -17.66 5.56
C ASN A 321 -0.91 -17.62 4.56
N LEU A 322 -1.00 -18.66 3.72
CA LEU A 322 -1.97 -18.72 2.64
C LEU A 322 -3.43 -18.69 3.14
N ALA A 323 -3.72 -19.31 4.28
CA ALA A 323 -5.07 -19.33 4.86
C ALA A 323 -5.51 -17.92 5.28
N VAL A 324 -4.61 -17.14 5.87
CA VAL A 324 -4.87 -15.73 6.21
C VAL A 324 -5.07 -14.90 4.95
N GLY A 325 -4.21 -15.08 3.94
CA GLY A 325 -4.33 -14.41 2.66
C GLY A 325 -5.67 -14.65 1.97
N GLN A 326 -6.11 -15.91 1.91
CA GLN A 326 -7.41 -16.30 1.35
C GLN A 326 -8.59 -15.67 2.12
N LEU A 327 -8.51 -15.64 3.46
CA LEU A 327 -9.51 -14.99 4.29
C LEU A 327 -9.57 -13.48 4.03
N LEU A 328 -8.42 -12.82 3.81
CA LEU A 328 -8.37 -11.41 3.46
C LEU A 328 -9.01 -11.15 2.09
N VAL A 329 -8.75 -12.00 1.10
CA VAL A 329 -9.40 -11.92 -0.23
C VAL A 329 -10.91 -12.05 -0.11
N GLN A 330 -11.41 -13.03 0.65
CA GLN A 330 -12.85 -13.24 0.87
C GLN A 330 -13.48 -12.02 1.54
N LYS A 331 -12.84 -11.47 2.59
CA LYS A 331 -13.35 -10.30 3.31
C LYS A 331 -13.36 -9.02 2.46
N ALA A 332 -12.53 -8.94 1.42
CA ALA A 332 -12.48 -7.81 0.49
C ALA A 332 -13.47 -7.95 -0.69
N GLY A 333 -14.33 -8.98 -0.69
CA GLY A 333 -15.28 -9.23 -1.78
C GLY A 333 -14.67 -9.94 -2.99
N GLY A 334 -13.54 -10.62 -2.82
CA GLY A 334 -12.96 -11.49 -3.85
C GLY A 334 -13.84 -12.70 -4.17
N PRO A 335 -13.66 -13.34 -5.34
CA PRO A 335 -14.44 -14.52 -5.71
C PRO A 335 -14.30 -15.65 -4.67
N PRO A 336 -15.37 -16.41 -4.39
CA PRO A 336 -15.30 -17.54 -3.47
C PRO A 336 -14.31 -18.59 -3.97
N GLN A 337 -13.73 -19.36 -3.06
CA GLN A 337 -12.85 -20.48 -3.42
C GLN A 337 -13.63 -21.47 -4.29
N SER A 338 -13.07 -21.80 -5.46
CA SER A 338 -13.56 -22.83 -6.37
C SER A 338 -13.26 -24.23 -5.87
#